data_AF-A0A5E4JU16-F1
#
_entry.id   AF-A0A5E4JU16-F1
#
_cell.length_a   1.000
_cell.length_b   1.000
_cell.length_c   1.000
_cell.angle_alpha   90.00
_cell.angle_beta   90.00
_cell.angle_gamma   90.00
#
_symmetry.space_group_name_H-M   'P 1'
#
loop_
_entity.id
_entity.type
_entity.pdbx_description
1 polymer ?
#
loop_
_entity_poly.entity_id
_entity_poly.type
_entity_poly.pdbx_seq_one_letter_code
_entity_poly.pdbx_strand_id
1 'polypeptide(L)' 'MKEINKNRANEMNLKLIGRVGNSDFSKLILLIERLKENKNAMYYAMDLILYNQDTEKGEYHVSFWGE' A
#
# COMPACT_ATOMS: atom_id res chain seq x y z
N MET A 1 -11.27 -2.67 4.77
CA MET A 1 -9.99 -3.12 4.20
C MET A 1 -9.06 -3.60 5.30
N LYS A 2 -8.22 -4.61 5.06
CA LYS A 2 -7.29 -5.21 6.03
C LYS A 2 -5.84 -5.10 5.55
N GLU A 3 -4.91 -4.80 6.47
CA GLU A 3 -3.48 -4.83 6.17
C GLU A 3 -2.96 -6.28 6.08
N ILE A 4 -2.17 -6.55 5.06
CA ILE A 4 -1.43 -7.81 4.85
C ILE A 4 -0.02 -7.48 4.37
N ASN A 5 0.90 -8.45 4.44
CA ASN A 5 2.17 -8.35 3.73
C ASN A 5 2.05 -8.92 2.31
N LYS A 6 3.02 -8.60 1.46
CA LYS A 6 3.04 -9.02 0.05
C LYS A 6 3.09 -10.55 -0.12
N ASN A 7 3.79 -11.27 0.77
CA ASN A 7 3.86 -12.74 0.72
C ASN A 7 2.46 -13.35 0.93
N ARG A 8 1.70 -12.82 1.89
CA ARG A 8 0.35 -13.26 2.17
C ARG A 8 -0.61 -13.00 0.99
N ALA A 9 -0.45 -11.85 0.31
CA ALA A 9 -1.22 -11.55 -0.88
C ALA A 9 -0.98 -12.57 -2.00
N ASN A 10 0.28 -12.98 -2.19
CA ASN A 10 0.67 -14.00 -3.16
C ASN A 10 0.15 -15.40 -2.79
N GLU A 11 0.25 -15.80 -1.52
CA GLU A 11 -0.30 -17.08 -1.01
C GLU A 11 -1.80 -17.19 -1.24
N MET A 12 -2.52 -16.08 -1.10
CA MET A 12 -3.97 -15.99 -1.31
C MET A 12 -4.36 -15.81 -2.78
N ASN A 13 -3.38 -15.73 -3.69
CA ASN A 13 -3.56 -15.46 -5.11
C ASN A 13 -4.47 -14.23 -5.39
N LEU A 14 -4.29 -13.18 -4.59
CA LEU A 14 -5.12 -11.99 -4.68
C LEU A 14 -4.83 -11.19 -5.95
N LYS A 15 -5.88 -10.61 -6.54
CA LYS A 15 -5.76 -9.74 -7.70
C LYS A 15 -5.28 -8.34 -7.28
N LEU A 16 -4.13 -7.92 -7.80
CA LEU A 16 -3.63 -6.56 -7.62
C LEU A 16 -4.52 -5.60 -8.42
N ILE A 17 -5.15 -4.65 -7.73
CA ILE A 17 -6.07 -3.68 -8.34
C ILE A 17 -5.44 -2.28 -8.47
N GLY A 18 -4.36 -2.00 -7.74
CA GLY A 18 -3.67 -0.73 -7.82
C GLY A 18 -2.41 -0.66 -6.95
N ARG A 19 -1.55 0.31 -7.28
CA ARG A 19 -0.37 0.66 -6.50
C ARG A 19 -0.17 2.17 -6.55
N VAL A 20 0.20 2.76 -5.43
CA VAL A 20 0.51 4.19 -5.30
C VAL A 20 1.83 4.36 -4.57
N GLY A 21 2.71 5.21 -5.08
CA GLY A 21 3.95 5.62 -4.43
C GLY A 21 3.91 7.07 -3.97
N ASN A 22 4.47 7.36 -2.80
CA ASN A 22 4.67 8.73 -2.32
C ASN A 22 5.83 8.81 -1.34
N SER A 23 6.52 9.95 -1.29
CA SER A 23 7.51 10.24 -0.25
C SER A 23 6.89 10.76 1.05
N ASP A 24 5.65 11.25 0.98
CA ASP A 24 4.88 11.74 2.12
C ASP A 24 4.01 10.62 2.69
N PHE A 25 4.42 10.10 3.85
CA PHE A 25 3.72 9.02 4.55
C PHE A 25 2.27 9.39 4.89
N SER A 26 2.01 10.64 5.29
CA SER A 26 0.67 11.08 5.67
C SER A 26 -0.30 11.05 4.49
N LYS A 27 0.17 11.34 3.27
CA LYS A 27 -0.65 11.22 2.06
C LYS A 27 -1.05 9.78 1.75
N LEU A 28 -0.18 8.82 2.02
CA LEU A 28 -0.47 7.40 1.81
C LEU A 28 -1.52 6.88 2.79
N ILE A 29 -1.43 7.28 4.06
CA ILE A 29 -2.46 6.97 5.06
C ILE A 29 -3.82 7.52 4.63
N LEU A 30 -3.89 8.77 4.19
CA LEU A 30 -5.14 9.36 3.68
C LEU A 30 -5.70 8.60 2.46
N LEU A 31 -4.83 8.11 1.58
CA LEU A 31 -5.21 7.29 0.43
C LEU A 31 -5.80 5.94 0.85
N ILE A 32 -5.18 5.27 1.83
CA ILE A 32 -5.68 4.02 2.40
C ILE A 32 -7.07 4.25 3.00
N GLU A 33 -7.24 5.29 3.83
CA GLU A 33 -8.54 5.62 4.43
C GLU A 33 -9.62 5.88 3.38
N ARG A 34 -9.31 6.67 2.34
CA ARG A 34 -10.26 6.90 1.23
C ARG A 34 -10.63 5.62 0.49
N LEU A 35 -9.68 4.71 0.28
CA LEU A 35 -9.94 3.45 -0.40
C LEU A 35 -10.68 2.43 0.48
N LYS A 36 -10.77 2.62 1.80
CA LYS A 36 -11.62 1.74 2.65
C LYS A 36 -13.09 1.81 2.27
N GLU A 37 -13.53 2.92 1.69
CA GLU A 37 -14.89 3.10 1.19
C GLU A 37 -15.13 2.38 -0.15
N ASN A 38 -14.06 1.97 -0.84
CA ASN A 38 -14.14 1.24 -2.09
C ASN A 38 -14.41 -0.24 -1.85
N LYS A 39 -15.59 -0.73 -2.26
CA LYS A 39 -16.01 -2.13 -2.11
C LYS A 39 -15.09 -3.13 -2.82
N ASN A 40 -14.33 -2.69 -3.82
CA ASN A 40 -13.44 -3.55 -4.58
C ASN A 40 -12.07 -3.72 -3.91
N ALA A 41 -11.71 -2.89 -2.92
CA ALA A 41 -10.42 -2.94 -2.25
C ALA A 41 -10.55 -3.62 -0.86
N MET A 42 -10.11 -4.87 -0.77
CA MET A 42 -10.24 -5.68 0.44
C MET A 42 -8.98 -5.67 1.29
N TYR A 43 -7.80 -5.58 0.65
CA TYR A 43 -6.52 -5.64 1.32
C TYR A 43 -5.55 -4.55 0.86
N TYR A 44 -4.63 -4.17 1.74
CA TYR A 44 -3.48 -3.34 1.38
C TYR A 44 -2.19 -3.83 2.04
N ALA A 45 -1.05 -3.43 1.46
CA ALA A 45 0.28 -3.62 2.02
C ALA A 45 1.08 -2.35 1.76
N MET A 46 1.84 -1.91 2.76
CA MET A 46 2.72 -0.76 2.64
C MET A 46 4.18 -1.21 2.72
N ASP A 47 4.95 -0.87 1.70
CA ASP A 47 6.35 -1.23 1.54
C ASP A 47 7.20 0.06 1.53
N LEU A 48 8.27 0.10 2.34
CA LEU A 48 9.32 1.12 2.19
C LEU A 48 10.24 0.68 1.05
N ILE A 49 10.33 1.50 0.01
CA ILE A 49 11.06 1.16 -1.23
C ILE A 49 12.49 1.68 -1.14
N LEU A 50 12.65 2.93 -0.71
CA LEU A 50 13.92 3.63 -0.64
C LEU A 50 13.93 4.49 0.62
N TYR A 51 15.06 4.51 1.32
CA TYR A 51 15.33 5.48 2.37
C TYR A 51 16.70 6.10 2.10
N ASN A 52 16.70 7.38 1.76
CA ASN A 52 17.92 8.15 1.60
C ASN A 52 18.36 8.65 2.98
N GLN A 53 19.44 8.07 3.51
CA GLN A 53 19.97 8.41 4.84
C GLN A 53 20.55 9.84 4.90
N ASP A 54 21.08 10.35 3.79
CA ASP A 54 21.69 11.69 3.73
C ASP A 54 20.66 12.82 3.81
N THR A 55 19.44 12.56 3.35
CA THR A 55 18.35 13.54 3.29
C THR A 55 17.16 13.18 4.19
N GLU A 56 17.23 12.03 4.87
CA GLU A 56 16.16 11.40 5.65
C GLU A 56 14.84 11.25 4.87
N LYS A 57 14.93 11.13 3.53
CA LYS A 57 13.75 11.00 2.66
C LYS A 57 13.47 9.54 2.36
N GLY A 58 12.26 9.10 2.71
CA GLY A 58 11.72 7.80 2.33
C GLY A 58 10.84 7.89 1.08
N GLU A 59 10.81 6.82 0.27
CA GLU A 59 9.77 6.57 -0.72
C GLU A 59 9.01 5.31 -0.33
N TYR A 60 7.70 5.45 -0.20
CA TYR A 60 6.80 4.42 0.29
C TYR A 60 5.82 4.05 -0.81
N HIS A 61 5.53 2.76 -0.94
CA HIS A 61 4.49 2.25 -1.83
C HIS A 61 3.37 1.61 -1.03
N VAL A 62 2.13 1.82 -1.46
CA VAL A 62 0.97 1.06 -1.02
C VAL A 62 0.42 0.29 -2.19
N SER A 63 0.29 -1.02 -2.04
CA SER A 63 -0.37 -1.90 -3.00
C SER A 63 -1.75 -2.28 -2.46
N PHE A 64 -2.74 -2.39 -3.34
CA PHE A 64 -4.12 -2.72 -3.02
C PHE A 64 -4.57 -3.97 -3.77
N TRP A 65 -5.32 -4.83 -3.09
CA TRP A 65 -5.88 -6.06 -3.66
C TRP A 65 -7.37 -6.18 -3.41
N GLY A 66 -8.04 -6.85 -4.35
CA GLY A 66 -9.49 -7.04 -4.41
C GLY A 66 -9.88 -8.37 -5.04
N GLU A 67 -11.19 -8.52 -5.26
CA GLU A 67 -11.77 -9.58 -6.13
C GLU A 67 -11.51 -9.33 -7.63
#